data_AF-A0A7V3YNB5-F1
#
_entry.id   AF-A0A7V3YNB5-F1
#
_cell.length_a   1.000
_cell.length_b   1.000
_cell.length_c   1.000
_cell.angle_alpha   90.00
_cell.angle_beta   90.00
_cell.angle_gamma   90.00
#
_symmetry.space_group_name_H-M   'P 1'
#
loop_
_entity.id
_entity.type
_entity.pdbx_description
1 polymer ?
#
loop_
_entity_poly.entity_id
_entity_poly.type
_entity_poly.pdbx_seq_one_letter_code
_entity_poly.pdbx_strand_id
1 'polypeptide(L)'
;MIGIVLSLGAGILFGFSGLFPSAFGGFLERWIDVSLYVLVFGVGMELAWESKAFEEIRSLGFRVFFLPLAAMAGSLLGAAFVALCSPMTLRECLAVASGFGWYSLSGVLLARLGNPSLGLFAFATNVFREILTLVNLEWVYRV
;
A
#
# COMPACT_ATOMS: atom_id res chain seq x y z
N MET A 1 2.78 8.95 -13.24
CA MET A 1 3.17 7.53 -13.18
C MET A 1 4.64 7.30 -13.52
N ILE A 2 5.14 7.73 -14.70
CA ILE A 2 6.56 7.57 -15.08
C ILE A 2 7.53 8.16 -14.03
N GLY A 3 7.25 9.36 -13.51
CA GLY A 3 8.09 9.98 -12.48
C GLY A 3 8.22 9.16 -11.19
N ILE A 4 7.19 8.43 -10.79
CA ILE A 4 7.20 7.55 -9.61
C ILE A 4 8.08 6.32 -9.85
N VAL A 5 7.97 5.72 -11.05
CA VAL A 5 8.79 4.56 -11.43
C VAL A 5 10.27 4.96 -11.52
N LEU A 6 10.57 6.12 -12.11
CA LEU A 6 11.93 6.62 -12.21
C LEU A 6 12.52 6.96 -10.84
N SER A 7 11.76 7.60 -9.95
CA SER A 7 12.24 7.93 -8.60
C SER A 7 12.48 6.68 -7.76
N LEU A 8 11.60 5.67 -7.85
CA LEU A 8 11.79 4.37 -7.21
C LEU A 8 13.04 3.66 -7.73
N GLY A 9 13.19 3.58 -9.07
CA GLY A 9 14.37 2.96 -9.69
C GLY A 9 15.67 3.65 -9.30
N ALA A 10 15.70 4.98 -9.31
CA ALA A 10 16.85 5.75 -8.86
C ALA A 10 17.16 5.50 -7.37
N GLY A 11 16.14 5.46 -6.50
CA GLY A 11 16.29 5.15 -5.08
C GLY A 11 16.87 3.75 -4.83
N ILE A 12 16.39 2.74 -5.55
CA ILE A 12 16.92 1.37 -5.48
C ILE A 12 18.39 1.33 -5.92
N LEU A 13 18.72 1.91 -7.07
CA LEU A 13 20.09 1.96 -7.59
C LEU A 13 21.04 2.70 -6.63
N PHE A 14 20.59 3.82 -6.08
CA PHE A 14 21.36 4.59 -5.12
C PHE A 14 21.54 3.83 -3.79
N GLY A 15 20.52 3.10 -3.33
CA GLY A 15 20.63 2.20 -2.17
C GLY A 15 21.64 1.06 -2.38
N PHE A 16 21.70 0.48 -3.58
CA PHE A 16 22.68 -0.56 -3.92
C PHE A 16 24.12 -0.07 -4.05
N SER A 17 24.33 1.24 -4.24
CA SER A 17 25.68 1.80 -4.41
C SER A 17 26.57 1.67 -3.17
N GLY A 18 25.99 1.36 -2.00
CA GLY A 18 26.74 1.23 -0.74
C GLY A 18 27.33 2.53 -0.20
N LEU A 19 27.04 3.66 -0.84
CA LEU A 19 27.54 4.99 -0.47
C LEU A 19 26.80 5.60 0.74
N PHE A 20 25.92 4.84 1.39
CA PHE A 20 25.03 5.33 2.44
C PHE A 20 25.71 5.34 3.82
N PRO A 21 25.95 6.51 4.42
CA PRO A 21 26.42 6.58 5.80
C PRO A 21 25.36 6.00 6.75
N SER A 22 25.76 5.22 7.75
CA SER A 22 24.85 4.65 8.75
C SER A 22 24.03 5.71 9.50
N ALA A 23 24.56 6.93 9.66
CA ALA A 23 23.86 8.07 10.25
C ALA A 23 22.69 8.61 9.38
N PHE A 24 22.64 8.27 8.09
CA PHE A 24 21.62 8.77 7.17
C PHE A 24 20.30 7.97 7.23
N GLY A 25 20.30 6.79 7.85
CA GLY A 25 19.11 5.95 8.02
C GLY A 25 18.01 6.64 8.83
N GLY A 26 18.34 7.15 10.01
CA GLY A 26 17.37 7.87 10.86
C GLY A 26 16.85 9.17 10.23
N PHE A 27 17.65 9.82 9.39
CA PHE A 27 17.21 10.98 8.61
C PHE A 27 16.14 10.57 7.59
N LEU A 28 16.40 9.51 6.78
CA LEU A 28 15.42 9.01 5.81
C LEU A 28 14.11 8.56 6.47
N GLU A 29 14.20 7.82 7.58
CA GLU A 29 13.00 7.36 8.30
C GLU A 29 12.11 8.52 8.71
N ARG A 30 12.70 9.59 9.27
CA ARG A 30 11.96 10.79 9.67
C ARG A 30 11.32 11.49 8.47
N TRP A 31 12.00 11.57 7.33
CA TRP A 31 11.43 12.16 6.12
C TRP A 31 10.29 11.32 5.55
N ILE A 32 10.42 10.00 5.54
CA ILE A 32 9.34 9.10 5.14
C ILE A 32 8.11 9.34 6.02
N ASP A 33 8.28 9.43 7.34
CA ASP A 33 7.17 9.64 8.28
C ASP A 33 6.49 11.00 8.06
N VAL A 34 7.27 12.07 7.93
CA VAL A 34 6.74 13.40 7.62
C VAL A 34 6.00 13.40 6.29
N SER A 35 6.56 12.79 5.25
CA SER A 35 5.90 12.68 3.94
C SER A 35 4.59 11.90 4.02
N LEU A 36 4.54 10.81 4.79
CA LEU A 36 3.31 10.05 5.02
C LEU A 36 2.26 10.89 5.75
N TYR A 37 2.64 11.66 6.78
CA TYR A 37 1.72 12.54 7.48
C TYR A 37 1.16 13.64 6.57
N VAL A 38 2.02 14.29 5.78
CA VAL A 38 1.57 15.30 4.80
C VAL A 38 0.65 14.68 3.76
N LEU A 39 0.96 13.48 3.28
CA LEU A 39 0.13 12.76 2.30
C LEU A 39 -1.26 12.45 2.88
N VAL A 40 -1.34 11.88 4.08
CA VAL A 40 -2.62 11.54 4.73
C VAL A 40 -3.44 12.80 5.01
N PHE A 41 -2.79 13.87 5.46
CA PHE A 41 -3.44 15.16 5.64
C PHE A 41 -4.01 15.70 4.31
N GLY A 42 -3.23 15.64 3.23
CA GLY A 42 -3.66 16.02 1.88
C GLY A 42 -4.88 15.24 1.40
N VAL A 43 -4.85 13.91 1.51
CA VAL A 43 -5.99 13.04 1.17
C VAL A 43 -7.23 13.40 2.00
N GLY A 44 -7.05 13.67 3.30
CA GLY A 44 -8.15 14.11 4.17
C GLY A 44 -8.78 15.44 3.75
N MET A 45 -7.96 16.42 3.35
CA MET A 45 -8.44 17.69 2.82
C MET A 45 -9.18 17.53 1.48
N GLU A 46 -8.64 16.72 0.58
CA GLU A 46 -9.25 16.45 -0.74
C GLU A 46 -10.64 15.81 -0.59
N LEU A 47 -10.77 14.83 0.31
CA LEU A 47 -12.05 14.23 0.65
C LEU A 47 -13.04 15.26 1.19
N ALA A 48 -12.60 16.15 2.10
CA ALA A 48 -13.45 17.18 2.68
C ALA A 48 -13.89 18.25 1.66
N TRP A 49 -13.05 18.52 0.66
CA TRP A 49 -13.33 19.51 -0.38
C TRP A 49 -14.33 18.99 -1.43
N GLU A 50 -14.33 17.69 -1.71
CA GLU A 50 -15.24 17.08 -2.67
C GLU A 50 -16.63 16.83 -2.06
N SER A 51 -17.51 17.83 -2.16
CA SER A 51 -18.86 17.77 -1.60
C SER A 51 -19.69 16.58 -2.12
N LYS A 52 -19.46 16.15 -3.37
CA LYS A 52 -20.12 14.98 -3.95
C LYS A 52 -19.75 13.67 -3.27
N ALA A 53 -18.49 13.50 -2.86
CA ALA A 53 -18.05 12.29 -2.17
C ALA A 53 -18.81 12.13 -0.83
N PHE A 54 -19.02 13.24 -0.11
CA PHE A 54 -19.81 13.24 1.12
C PHE A 54 -21.29 12.96 0.89
N GLU A 55 -21.88 13.53 -0.18
CA GLU A 55 -23.27 13.25 -0.57
C GLU A 55 -23.48 11.78 -0.96
N GLU A 56 -22.56 11.21 -1.75
CA GLU A 56 -22.57 9.79 -2.14
C GLU A 56 -22.47 8.88 -0.91
N ILE A 57 -21.51 9.13 -0.01
CA ILE A 57 -21.37 8.37 1.25
C ILE A 57 -22.67 8.46 2.07
N ARG A 58 -23.27 9.64 2.18
CA ARG A 58 -24.54 9.84 2.90
C ARG A 58 -25.70 9.10 2.24
N SER A 59 -25.75 9.07 0.91
CA SER A 59 -26.79 8.38 0.14
C SER A 59 -26.71 6.86 0.24
N LEU A 60 -25.49 6.31 0.28
CA LEU A 60 -25.22 4.88 0.43
C LEU A 60 -25.41 4.42 1.89
N GLY A 61 -25.29 5.33 2.85
CA GLY A 61 -25.42 5.05 4.29
C GLY A 61 -24.44 3.97 4.74
N PHE A 62 -24.89 3.05 5.60
CA PHE A 62 -24.03 1.95 6.09
C PHE A 62 -23.55 1.00 4.98
N ARG A 63 -24.16 1.01 3.79
CA ARG A 63 -23.75 0.10 2.71
C ARG A 63 -22.38 0.44 2.15
N VAL A 64 -21.91 1.68 2.33
CA VAL A 64 -20.58 2.13 1.88
C VAL A 64 -19.45 1.30 2.51
N PHE A 65 -19.65 0.78 3.72
CA PHE A 65 -18.64 -0.04 4.42
C PHE A 65 -18.48 -1.44 3.80
N PHE A 66 -19.46 -1.95 3.06
CA PHE A 66 -19.33 -3.27 2.44
C PHE A 66 -18.24 -3.29 1.37
N LEU A 67 -17.99 -2.17 0.67
CA LEU A 67 -16.91 -2.08 -0.32
C LEU A 67 -15.53 -2.37 0.31
N PRO A 68 -15.05 -1.59 1.31
CA PRO A 68 -13.76 -1.85 1.93
C PRO A 68 -13.74 -3.19 2.67
N LEU A 69 -14.83 -3.62 3.30
CA LEU A 69 -14.88 -4.93 3.97
C LEU A 69 -14.75 -6.10 2.99
N ALA A 70 -15.41 -6.03 1.83
CA ALA A 70 -15.27 -7.04 0.79
C ALA A 70 -13.84 -7.07 0.23
N ALA A 71 -13.23 -5.90 0.01
CA ALA A 71 -11.84 -5.80 -0.43
C ALA A 71 -10.86 -6.36 0.61
N MET A 72 -11.07 -6.08 1.89
CA MET A 72 -10.29 -6.63 3.00
C MET A 72 -10.43 -8.15 3.07
N ALA A 73 -11.66 -8.66 3.06
CA ALA A 73 -11.93 -10.10 3.11
C ALA A 73 -11.31 -10.83 1.92
N GLY A 74 -11.50 -10.33 0.69
CA GLY A 74 -10.91 -10.91 -0.52
C GLY A 74 -9.37 -10.92 -0.46
N SER A 75 -8.76 -9.82 0.00
CA SER A 75 -7.29 -9.74 0.13
C SER A 75 -6.75 -10.73 1.15
N LEU A 76 -7.40 -10.86 2.31
CA LEU A 76 -6.98 -11.78 3.37
C LEU A 76 -7.23 -13.25 2.99
N LEU A 77 -8.34 -13.56 2.34
CA LEU A 77 -8.63 -14.90 1.84
C LEU A 77 -7.64 -15.32 0.75
N GLY A 78 -7.32 -14.43 -0.19
CA GLY A 78 -6.28 -14.67 -1.20
C GLY A 78 -4.92 -14.95 -0.55
N ALA A 79 -4.54 -14.17 0.46
CA ALA A 79 -3.30 -14.38 1.20
C ALA A 79 -3.29 -15.68 2.00
N ALA A 80 -4.41 -16.07 2.60
CA ALA A 80 -4.55 -17.35 3.27
C ALA A 80 -4.39 -18.53 2.30
N PHE A 81 -4.89 -18.41 1.06
CA PHE A 81 -4.68 -19.41 0.03
C PHE A 81 -3.20 -19.48 -0.40
N VAL A 82 -2.52 -18.35 -0.56
CA VAL A 82 -1.08 -18.31 -0.86
C VAL A 82 -0.25 -18.97 0.24
N ALA A 83 -0.65 -18.84 1.51
CA ALA A 83 0.04 -19.51 2.62
C ALA A 83 0.01 -21.05 2.53
N LEU A 84 -0.92 -21.64 1.76
CA LEU A 84 -0.99 -23.09 1.55
C LEU A 84 0.05 -23.61 0.55
N CYS A 85 0.54 -22.75 -0.34
CA CYS A 85 1.47 -23.12 -1.41
C CYS A 85 2.80 -22.35 -1.34
N SER A 86 3.02 -21.57 -0.29
CA SER A 86 4.22 -20.77 -0.03
C SER A 86 4.98 -21.31 1.18
N PRO A 87 6.32 -21.14 1.26
CA PRO A 87 7.07 -21.41 2.48
C PRO A 87 6.79 -20.43 3.64
N MET A 88 6.02 -19.37 3.40
CA MET A 88 5.66 -18.37 4.41
C MET A 88 4.54 -18.88 5.35
N THR A 89 4.60 -18.48 6.61
CA THR A 89 3.53 -18.75 7.57
C THR A 89 2.26 -17.96 7.22
N LEU A 90 1.10 -18.46 7.65
CA LEU A 90 -0.17 -17.75 7.49
C LEU A 90 -0.11 -16.31 8.02
N ARG A 91 0.57 -16.09 9.16
CA ARG A 91 0.71 -14.76 9.75
C ARG A 91 1.48 -13.81 8.85
N GLU A 92 2.56 -14.29 8.22
CA GLU A 92 3.37 -13.49 7.30
C GLU A 92 2.60 -13.16 6.03
N CYS A 93 1.89 -14.12 5.44
CA CYS A 93 1.05 -13.87 4.27
C CYS A 93 -0.07 -12.85 4.57
N LEU A 94 -0.75 -13.01 5.70
CA LEU A 94 -1.80 -12.06 6.12
C LEU A 94 -1.23 -10.66 6.40
N ALA A 95 -0.05 -10.57 7.04
CA ALA A 95 0.62 -9.30 7.29
C ALA A 95 1.03 -8.59 5.98
N VAL A 96 1.52 -9.33 4.99
CA VAL A 96 1.86 -8.80 3.66
C VAL A 96 0.61 -8.24 2.95
N ALA A 97 -0.52 -8.92 3.07
CA ALA A 97 -1.77 -8.55 2.40
C ALA A 97 -2.60 -7.48 3.13
N SER A 98 -2.41 -7.31 4.45
CA SER A 98 -3.18 -6.36 5.27
C SER A 98 -2.83 -4.89 5.02
N GLY A 99 -1.93 -4.60 4.08
CA GLY A 99 -1.66 -3.24 3.62
C GLY A 99 -2.86 -2.61 2.89
N PHE A 100 -3.82 -3.41 2.42
CA PHE A 100 -5.06 -2.97 1.74
C PHE A 100 -4.88 -1.85 0.71
N GLY A 101 -3.69 -1.72 0.12
CA GLY A 101 -3.39 -0.85 -1.04
C GLY A 101 -2.38 0.21 -0.71
N TRP A 102 -2.13 0.40 0.57
CA TRP A 102 -1.23 1.40 1.05
C TRP A 102 0.21 0.88 1.02
N TYR A 103 0.78 0.77 -0.18
CA TYR A 103 2.14 0.28 -0.37
C TYR A 103 3.19 1.17 0.31
N SER A 104 2.97 2.49 0.35
CA SER A 104 3.88 3.46 0.98
C SER A 104 3.98 3.33 2.50
N LEU A 105 2.95 2.78 3.16
CA LEU A 105 2.92 2.58 4.62
C LEU A 105 3.23 1.13 4.99
N SER A 106 2.55 0.17 4.36
CA SER A 106 2.60 -1.25 4.76
C SER A 106 3.99 -1.86 4.68
N GLY A 107 4.71 -1.64 3.57
CA GLY A 107 6.05 -2.17 3.37
C GLY A 107 7.06 -1.60 4.38
N VAL A 108 7.02 -0.28 4.60
CA VAL A 108 7.89 0.39 5.58
C VAL A 108 7.60 -0.09 7.00
N LEU A 109 6.33 -0.23 7.36
CA LEU A 109 5.92 -0.68 8.68
C LEU A 109 6.43 -2.09 9.00
N LEU A 110 6.23 -3.05 8.08
CA LEU A 110 6.73 -4.42 8.29
C LEU A 110 8.26 -4.50 8.30
N ALA A 111 8.94 -3.69 7.47
CA ALA A 111 10.39 -3.61 7.51
C ALA A 111 10.89 -3.11 8.88
N ARG A 112 10.24 -2.08 9.46
CA ARG A 112 10.56 -1.53 10.79
C ARG A 112 10.23 -2.48 11.93
N LEU A 113 9.25 -3.37 11.77
CA LEU A 113 8.91 -4.42 12.76
C LEU A 113 9.93 -5.59 12.78
N GLY A 114 11.11 -5.41 12.21
CA GLY A 114 12.19 -6.40 12.22
C GLY A 114 12.13 -7.41 11.08
N ASN A 115 11.27 -7.21 10.08
CA ASN A 115 11.17 -8.10 8.92
C ASN A 115 11.30 -7.35 7.58
N PRO A 116 12.52 -6.93 7.19
CA PRO A 116 12.76 -6.22 5.92
C PRO A 116 12.25 -6.98 4.68
N SER A 117 12.41 -8.31 4.66
CA SER A 117 11.92 -9.16 3.57
C SER A 117 10.39 -9.12 3.45
N LEU A 118 9.66 -9.16 4.57
CA LEU A 118 8.20 -9.00 4.57
C LEU A 118 7.79 -7.60 4.14
N GLY A 119 8.57 -6.58 4.51
CA GLY A 119 8.38 -5.22 4.04
C GLY A 119 8.46 -5.10 2.51
N LEU A 120 9.45 -5.76 1.89
CA LEU A 120 9.57 -5.82 0.44
C LEU A 120 8.37 -6.54 -0.20
N PHE A 121 7.97 -7.69 0.33
CA PHE A 121 6.80 -8.42 -0.17
C PHE A 121 5.52 -7.61 -0.05
N ALA A 122 5.29 -6.92 1.07
CA ALA A 122 4.13 -6.05 1.26
C ALA A 122 4.13 -4.88 0.29
N PHE A 123 5.26 -4.21 0.09
CA PHE A 123 5.38 -3.16 -0.92
C PHE A 123 5.02 -3.68 -2.31
N ALA A 124 5.68 -4.75 -2.76
CA ALA A 124 5.47 -5.31 -4.09
C ALA A 124 4.02 -5.79 -4.29
N THR A 125 3.48 -6.53 -3.32
CA THR A 125 2.12 -7.06 -3.38
C THR A 125 1.09 -5.95 -3.50
N ASN A 126 1.22 -4.87 -2.71
CA ASN A 126 0.26 -3.76 -2.77
C ASN A 126 0.43 -2.93 -4.07
N VAL A 127 1.65 -2.73 -4.57
CA VAL A 127 1.90 -2.08 -5.87
C VAL A 127 1.29 -2.89 -7.02
N PHE A 128 1.55 -4.21 -7.07
CA PHE A 128 0.96 -5.07 -8.09
C PHE A 128 -0.55 -5.11 -7.99
N ARG A 129 -1.10 -5.14 -6.77
CA ARG A 129 -2.56 -5.08 -6.60
C ARG A 129 -3.14 -3.81 -7.21
N GLU A 130 -2.51 -2.66 -7.01
CA GLU A 130 -2.98 -1.40 -7.57
C GLU A 130 -2.89 -1.38 -9.11
N ILE A 131 -1.77 -1.85 -9.68
CA ILE A 131 -1.61 -1.99 -11.14
C ILE A 131 -2.69 -2.91 -11.72
N LEU A 132 -2.92 -4.07 -11.09
CA LEU A 132 -3.93 -5.02 -11.52
C LEU A 132 -5.34 -4.44 -11.39
N THR A 133 -5.66 -3.73 -10.31
CA THR A 133 -6.95 -3.05 -10.16
C THR A 133 -7.16 -2.05 -11.29
N LEU A 134 -6.17 -1.22 -11.62
CA LEU A 134 -6.27 -0.23 -12.70
C LEU A 134 -6.45 -0.88 -14.09
N VAL A 135 -5.69 -1.93 -14.38
CA VAL A 135 -5.80 -2.67 -15.65
C VAL A 135 -7.17 -3.37 -15.77
N ASN A 136 -7.68 -3.92 -14.67
CA ASN A 136 -8.98 -4.60 -14.66
C ASN A 136 -10.15 -3.62 -14.57
N LEU A 137 -9.91 -2.35 -14.23
CA LEU A 137 -10.96 -1.35 -14.09
C LEU A 137 -11.75 -1.20 -15.40
N GLU A 138 -11.06 -1.18 -16.55
CA GLU A 138 -11.72 -1.12 -17.87
C GLU A 138 -12.65 -2.31 -18.14
N TRP A 139 -12.35 -3.50 -17.60
CA TRP A 139 -13.17 -4.69 -17.78
C TRP A 139 -14.42 -4.63 -16.92
N VAL A 140 -14.31 -4.15 -15.69
CA VAL A 140 -15.43 -4.02 -14.76
C VAL A 140 -16.43 -2.97 -15.23
N TYR A 141 -15.96 -1.85 -15.78
CA TYR A 141 -16.85 -0.78 -16.27
C TYR A 141 -17.53 -1.08 -17.62
N ARG A 142 -17.11 -2.14 -18.33
CA ARG A 142 -17.73 -2.56 -19.60
C ARG A 142 -18.87 -3.58 -19.42
N VAL A 143 -19.05 -4.11 -18.22
CA VAL A 143 -20.14 -5.03 -17.83
C VAL A 143 -21.28 -4.23 -17.23
#